data_AF-A0A2U1XU16-F1
#
_entry.id   AF-A0A2U1XU16-F1
#
_cell.length_a   1.000
_cell.length_b   1.000
_cell.length_c   1.000
_cell.angle_alpha   90.00
_cell.angle_beta   90.00
_cell.angle_gamma   90.00
#
_symmetry.space_group_name_H-M   'P 1'
#
loop_
_entity.id
_entity.type
_entity.pdbx_description
1 polymer ?
#
loop_
_entity_poly.entity_id
_entity_poly.type
_entity_poly.pdbx_seq_one_letter_code
_entity_poly.pdbx_strand_id
1 'polypeptide(L)'
;MSLQEKLDVFKADFEAGKPPYNVPRSVIDTMHRATAELIASDAAGRALKAGDKAPALTLNDPDGKVVSSAALLAEGPLVVSFYRGVWCPYCNMELQALQAALPTFQSLGANLLAISPQTAPNSRKSVRQNALDFPILSDPRNDVAAAFGLRFELPDYLVELYKGLKNDLSAFNGDPSWTLPMPARFVIEQDGTILYAEVNPDYTRRPEPEDMLPALRSASRMAAA
;
A
#
# COMPACT_ATOMS: atom_id res chain seq x y z
N MET A 1 -1.93 -11.65 18.06
CA MET A 1 -2.81 -10.55 17.60
C MET A 1 -2.59 -10.41 16.12
N SER A 2 -3.66 -10.56 15.34
CA SER A 2 -3.66 -10.40 13.89
C SER A 2 -3.30 -8.95 13.50
N LEU A 3 -3.00 -8.70 12.22
CA LEU A 3 -2.79 -7.34 11.73
C LEU A 3 -4.05 -6.49 12.00
N GLN A 4 -5.23 -6.94 11.59
CA GLN A 4 -6.45 -6.15 11.75
C GLN A 4 -6.76 -5.85 13.22
N GLU A 5 -6.54 -6.80 14.14
CA GLU A 5 -6.70 -6.55 15.57
C GLU A 5 -5.77 -5.43 16.08
N LYS A 6 -4.50 -5.40 15.63
CA LYS A 6 -3.56 -4.31 15.97
C LYS A 6 -4.05 -2.97 15.42
N LEU A 7 -4.54 -2.95 14.19
CA LEU A 7 -5.08 -1.74 13.56
C LEU A 7 -6.33 -1.23 14.29
N ASP A 8 -7.21 -2.13 14.72
CA ASP A 8 -8.43 -1.80 15.46
C ASP A 8 -8.11 -1.24 16.85
N VAL A 9 -7.11 -1.80 17.55
CA VAL A 9 -6.60 -1.24 18.80
C VAL A 9 -6.03 0.17 18.59
N PHE A 10 -5.18 0.36 17.58
CA PHE A 10 -4.65 1.67 17.25
C PHE A 10 -5.76 2.68 16.91
N LYS A 11 -6.73 2.27 16.10
CA LYS A 11 -7.88 3.11 15.71
C LYS A 11 -8.69 3.53 16.95
N ALA A 12 -9.00 2.60 17.84
CA ALA A 12 -9.71 2.90 19.08
C ALA A 12 -8.95 3.90 19.97
N ASP A 13 -7.63 3.73 20.12
CA ASP A 13 -6.79 4.62 20.91
C ASP A 13 -6.69 6.03 20.29
N PHE A 14 -6.55 6.11 18.97
CA PHE A 14 -6.49 7.35 18.21
C PHE A 14 -7.83 8.11 18.29
N GLU A 15 -8.95 7.43 18.08
CA GLU A 15 -10.30 8.03 18.11
C GLU A 15 -10.74 8.42 19.53
N ALA A 16 -10.24 7.72 20.55
CA ALA A 16 -10.43 8.10 21.95
C ALA A 16 -9.55 9.31 22.37
N GLY A 17 -8.70 9.82 21.48
CA GLY A 17 -7.83 10.96 21.74
C GLY A 17 -6.76 10.66 22.80
N LYS A 18 -6.38 9.39 22.99
CA LYS A 18 -5.37 9.02 23.98
C LYS A 18 -4.03 9.71 23.68
N PRO A 19 -3.24 10.08 24.70
CA PRO A 19 -1.87 10.53 24.48
C PRO A 19 -1.08 9.49 23.68
N PRO A 20 -0.23 9.91 22.73
CA PRO A 20 0.18 11.28 22.44
C PRO A 20 -0.71 12.02 21.43
N TYR A 21 -1.78 11.39 20.91
CA TYR A 21 -2.49 11.88 19.73
C TYR A 21 -3.40 13.07 20.01
N ASN A 22 -4.13 13.07 21.14
CA ASN A 22 -5.01 14.16 21.58
C ASN A 22 -5.92 14.71 20.45
N VAL A 23 -6.52 13.82 19.66
CA VAL A 23 -7.18 14.18 18.40
C VAL A 23 -8.59 14.73 18.67
N PRO A 24 -8.93 15.93 18.17
CA PRO A 24 -10.28 16.45 18.28
C PRO A 24 -11.29 15.59 17.50
N ARG A 25 -12.52 15.48 18.00
CA ARG A 25 -13.58 14.70 17.33
C ARG A 25 -13.84 15.17 15.88
N SER A 26 -13.75 16.46 15.62
CA SER A 26 -13.92 17.04 14.28
C SER A 26 -12.90 16.51 13.26
N VAL A 27 -11.67 16.20 13.70
CA VAL A 27 -10.66 15.56 12.86
C VAL A 27 -11.10 14.15 12.48
N ILE A 28 -11.56 13.38 13.47
CA ILE A 28 -12.05 12.01 13.26
C ILE A 28 -13.24 12.00 12.30
N ASP A 29 -14.24 12.85 12.53
CA ASP A 29 -15.44 12.94 11.70
C ASP A 29 -15.09 13.33 10.26
N THR A 30 -14.11 14.23 10.07
CA THR A 30 -13.62 14.62 8.75
C THR A 30 -12.95 13.45 8.01
N MET A 31 -12.12 12.66 8.71
CA MET A 31 -11.48 11.48 8.15
C MET A 31 -12.51 10.39 7.81
N HIS A 32 -13.48 10.14 8.70
CA HIS A 32 -14.57 9.19 8.47
C HIS A 32 -15.42 9.59 7.27
N ARG A 33 -15.79 10.86 7.17
CA ARG A 33 -16.52 11.40 6.02
C ARG A 33 -15.77 11.17 4.72
N ALA A 34 -14.48 11.50 4.66
CA ALA A 34 -13.68 11.29 3.45
C ALA A 34 -13.59 9.80 3.05
N THR A 35 -13.42 8.90 4.02
CA THR A 35 -13.46 7.46 3.75
C THR A 35 -14.81 7.02 3.22
N ALA A 36 -15.91 7.48 3.82
CA ALA A 36 -17.26 7.14 3.39
C ALA A 36 -17.58 7.66 1.97
N GLU A 37 -17.16 8.89 1.65
CA GLU A 37 -17.30 9.48 0.31
C GLU A 37 -16.49 8.69 -0.73
N LEU A 38 -15.25 8.28 -0.42
CA LEU A 38 -14.44 7.45 -1.31
C LEU A 38 -15.07 6.08 -1.55
N ILE A 39 -15.60 5.42 -0.50
CA ILE A 39 -16.35 4.16 -0.63
C ILE A 39 -17.58 4.37 -1.53
N ALA A 40 -18.37 5.42 -1.28
CA ALA A 40 -19.60 5.71 -2.03
C ALA A 40 -19.33 6.06 -3.50
N SER A 41 -18.13 6.55 -3.83
CA SER A 41 -17.73 6.84 -5.21
C SER A 41 -17.50 5.61 -6.09
N ASP A 42 -17.46 4.40 -5.51
CA ASP A 42 -17.10 3.15 -6.17
C ASP A 42 -15.74 3.20 -6.89
N ALA A 43 -14.80 4.01 -6.37
CA ALA A 43 -13.46 4.09 -6.93
C ALA A 43 -12.77 2.72 -6.97
N ALA A 44 -12.96 1.89 -5.95
CA ALA A 44 -12.40 0.54 -5.87
C ALA A 44 -12.94 -0.41 -6.94
N GLY A 45 -14.19 -0.22 -7.43
CA GLY A 45 -14.76 -1.00 -8.51
C GLY A 45 -14.04 -0.82 -9.87
N ARG A 46 -13.23 0.23 -10.01
CA ARG A 46 -12.41 0.50 -11.20
C ARG A 46 -10.99 -0.07 -11.13
N ALA A 47 -10.61 -0.65 -9.99
CA ALA A 47 -9.28 -1.22 -9.82
C ALA A 47 -9.16 -2.59 -10.52
N LEU A 48 -7.94 -2.98 -10.83
CA LEU A 48 -7.66 -4.30 -11.40
C LEU A 48 -8.05 -5.40 -10.42
N LYS A 49 -8.50 -6.53 -10.97
CA LYS A 49 -8.97 -7.70 -10.21
C LYS A 49 -8.24 -8.97 -10.63
N ALA A 50 -8.47 -10.05 -9.89
CA ALA A 50 -7.98 -11.36 -10.28
C ALA A 50 -8.48 -11.73 -11.69
N GLY A 51 -7.58 -12.26 -12.52
CA GLY A 51 -7.77 -12.57 -13.93
C GLY A 51 -7.31 -11.47 -14.89
N ASP A 52 -7.14 -10.22 -14.43
CA ASP A 52 -6.61 -9.15 -15.28
C ASP A 52 -5.09 -9.28 -15.47
N LYS A 53 -4.55 -8.59 -16.48
CA LYS A 53 -3.09 -8.45 -16.68
C LYS A 53 -2.58 -7.24 -15.90
N ALA A 54 -1.56 -7.45 -15.08
CA ALA A 54 -0.90 -6.37 -14.35
C ALA A 54 -0.09 -5.48 -15.32
N PRO A 55 -0.20 -4.14 -15.22
CA PRO A 55 0.67 -3.22 -15.92
C PRO A 55 2.14 -3.50 -15.60
N ALA A 56 3.00 -3.51 -16.63
CA ALA A 56 4.43 -3.52 -16.43
C ALA A 56 4.87 -2.22 -15.73
N LEU A 57 5.77 -2.32 -14.75
CA LEU A 57 6.31 -1.18 -14.03
C LEU A 57 7.83 -1.23 -14.02
N THR A 58 8.44 -0.06 -14.01
CA THR A 58 9.87 0.13 -13.82
C THR A 58 10.04 1.39 -12.99
N LEU A 59 10.36 1.20 -11.71
CA LEU A 59 10.45 2.27 -10.72
C LEU A 59 11.80 2.23 -10.01
N ASN A 60 12.15 3.32 -9.35
CA ASN A 60 13.37 3.38 -8.55
C ASN A 60 13.08 3.05 -7.09
N ASP A 61 13.98 2.28 -6.49
CA ASP A 61 14.12 2.21 -5.05
C ASP A 61 14.69 3.54 -4.49
N PRO A 62 14.83 3.69 -3.16
CA PRO A 62 15.25 4.95 -2.59
C PRO A 62 16.71 5.33 -2.92
N ASP A 63 17.54 4.36 -3.29
CA ASP A 63 18.96 4.53 -3.63
C ASP A 63 19.18 4.69 -5.14
N GLY A 64 18.11 4.75 -5.92
CA GLY A 64 18.15 4.97 -7.36
C GLY A 64 18.37 3.69 -8.15
N LYS A 65 18.31 2.52 -7.51
CA LYS A 65 18.33 1.24 -8.23
C LYS A 65 16.99 1.07 -8.94
N VAL A 66 17.08 0.82 -10.24
CA VAL A 66 15.91 0.52 -11.08
C VAL A 66 15.41 -0.90 -10.76
N VAL A 67 14.12 -1.02 -10.48
CA VAL A 67 13.42 -2.29 -10.25
C VAL A 67 12.32 -2.44 -11.29
N SER A 68 12.35 -3.55 -12.03
CA SER A 68 11.40 -3.88 -13.10
C SER A 68 10.53 -5.07 -12.70
N SER A 69 9.21 -4.95 -12.85
CA SER A 69 8.32 -6.09 -12.60
C SER A 69 8.57 -7.25 -13.56
N ALA A 70 8.95 -6.97 -14.81
CA ALA A 70 9.26 -8.02 -15.78
C ALA A 70 10.48 -8.86 -15.36
N ALA A 71 11.52 -8.21 -14.81
CA ALA A 71 12.69 -8.93 -14.29
C ALA A 71 12.33 -9.80 -13.08
N LEU A 72 11.55 -9.27 -12.13
CA LEU A 72 11.11 -10.02 -10.95
C LEU A 72 10.17 -11.18 -11.31
N LEU A 73 9.28 -10.98 -12.29
CA LEU A 73 8.36 -12.02 -12.76
C LEU A 73 9.09 -13.14 -13.53
N ALA A 74 10.26 -12.87 -14.12
CA ALA A 74 11.10 -13.92 -14.70
C ALA A 74 11.72 -14.83 -13.62
N GLU A 75 11.89 -14.35 -12.40
CA GLU A 75 12.43 -15.11 -11.27
C GLU A 75 11.35 -15.89 -10.51
N GLY A 76 10.12 -15.38 -10.46
CA GLY A 76 8.99 -16.02 -9.79
C GLY A 76 7.77 -15.11 -9.65
N PRO A 77 6.70 -15.56 -8.99
CA PRO A 77 5.51 -14.75 -8.75
C PRO A 77 5.85 -13.45 -7.98
N LEU A 78 5.09 -12.39 -8.20
CA LEU A 78 5.34 -11.08 -7.60
C LEU A 78 4.18 -10.62 -6.73
N VAL A 79 4.47 -10.32 -5.47
CA VAL A 79 3.57 -9.59 -4.57
C VAL A 79 3.85 -8.09 -4.68
N VAL A 80 2.81 -7.31 -4.95
CA VAL A 80 2.87 -5.85 -5.01
C VAL A 80 1.91 -5.27 -3.96
N SER A 81 2.43 -4.45 -3.04
CA SER A 81 1.62 -3.71 -2.06
C SER A 81 1.68 -2.21 -2.34
N PHE A 82 0.53 -1.56 -2.50
CA PHE A 82 0.42 -0.11 -2.61
C PHE A 82 0.06 0.50 -1.26
N TYR A 83 0.82 1.49 -0.82
CA TYR A 83 0.61 2.15 0.46
C TYR A 83 0.73 3.67 0.35
N ARG A 84 0.17 4.37 1.34
CA ARG A 84 -0.02 5.84 1.28
C ARG A 84 1.26 6.60 1.59
N GLY A 85 2.00 6.16 2.60
CA GLY A 85 3.29 6.72 2.97
C GLY A 85 3.68 6.46 4.42
N VAL A 86 4.94 6.79 4.76
CA VAL A 86 5.59 6.57 6.05
C VAL A 86 4.92 7.31 7.21
N TRP A 87 4.22 8.40 6.90
CA TRP A 87 3.46 9.20 7.86
C TRP A 87 2.19 8.48 8.33
N CYS A 88 1.75 7.42 7.64
CA CYS A 88 0.52 6.69 7.94
C CYS A 88 0.80 5.49 8.86
N PRO A 89 0.31 5.49 10.13
CA PRO A 89 0.55 4.38 11.07
C PRO A 89 0.00 3.04 10.59
N TYR A 90 -1.18 3.04 9.95
CA TYR A 90 -1.77 1.84 9.35
C TYR A 90 -0.87 1.22 8.28
N CYS A 91 -0.22 2.04 7.45
CA CYS A 91 0.72 1.56 6.43
C CYS A 91 1.98 0.97 7.07
N ASN A 92 2.51 1.59 8.13
CA ASN A 92 3.69 1.06 8.82
C ASN A 92 3.42 -0.31 9.46
N MET A 93 2.26 -0.48 10.10
CA MET A 93 1.85 -1.77 10.68
C MET A 93 1.65 -2.85 9.61
N GLU A 94 1.08 -2.49 8.44
CA GLU A 94 0.99 -3.39 7.29
C GLU A 94 2.37 -3.81 6.76
N LEU A 95 3.29 -2.86 6.55
CA LEU A 95 4.64 -3.14 6.07
C LEU A 95 5.39 -4.08 7.03
N GLN A 96 5.22 -3.92 8.34
CA GLN A 96 5.77 -4.82 9.35
C GLN A 96 5.17 -6.23 9.28
N ALA A 97 3.87 -6.35 9.02
CA ALA A 97 3.22 -7.64 8.83
C ALA A 97 3.70 -8.34 7.55
N LEU A 98 3.86 -7.59 6.45
CA LEU A 98 4.44 -8.10 5.21
C LEU A 98 5.90 -8.54 5.40
N GLN A 99 6.71 -7.78 6.16
CA GLN A 99 8.06 -8.17 6.52
C GLN A 99 8.09 -9.48 7.32
N ALA A 100 7.16 -9.67 8.26
CA ALA A 100 7.04 -10.92 9.01
C ALA A 100 6.64 -12.12 8.11
N ALA A 101 5.83 -11.88 7.08
CA ALA A 101 5.41 -12.90 6.12
C ALA A 101 6.44 -13.18 5.01
N LEU A 102 7.40 -12.26 4.78
CA LEU A 102 8.38 -12.32 3.69
C LEU A 102 9.08 -13.69 3.54
N PRO A 103 9.59 -14.35 4.61
CA PRO A 103 10.24 -15.66 4.46
C PRO A 103 9.31 -16.75 3.90
N THR A 104 8.00 -16.65 4.19
CA THR A 104 7.00 -17.60 3.66
C THR A 104 6.69 -17.32 2.20
N PHE A 105 6.67 -16.05 1.77
CA PHE A 105 6.52 -15.71 0.36
C PHE A 105 7.75 -16.17 -0.45
N GLN A 106 8.95 -15.94 0.09
CA GLN A 106 10.20 -16.38 -0.53
C GLN A 106 10.31 -17.90 -0.64
N SER A 107 9.85 -18.66 0.37
CA SER A 107 9.86 -20.13 0.29
C SER A 107 8.90 -20.70 -0.78
N LEU A 108 7.92 -19.90 -1.22
CA LEU A 108 7.05 -20.19 -2.35
C LEU A 108 7.59 -19.63 -3.69
N GLY A 109 8.82 -19.12 -3.70
CA GLY A 109 9.48 -18.54 -4.87
C GLY A 109 9.00 -17.14 -5.24
N ALA A 110 8.25 -16.47 -4.35
CA ALA A 110 7.68 -15.16 -4.67
C ALA A 110 8.58 -13.99 -4.23
N ASN A 111 8.63 -13.00 -5.11
CA ASN A 111 9.18 -11.68 -4.85
C ASN A 111 8.13 -10.80 -4.16
N LEU A 112 8.56 -9.83 -3.34
CA LEU A 112 7.70 -8.83 -2.73
C LEU A 112 8.28 -7.44 -2.97
N LEU A 113 7.43 -6.47 -3.31
CA LEU A 113 7.77 -5.05 -3.29
C LEU A 113 6.60 -4.22 -2.77
N ALA A 114 6.87 -3.02 -2.27
CA ALA A 114 5.84 -2.05 -1.95
C ALA A 114 6.07 -0.71 -2.68
N ILE A 115 4.98 -0.05 -3.05
CA ILE A 115 4.95 1.15 -3.88
C ILE A 115 4.20 2.26 -3.17
N SER A 116 4.78 3.46 -3.14
CA SER A 116 4.11 4.69 -2.68
C SER A 116 4.58 5.89 -3.50
N PRO A 117 3.83 7.00 -3.50
CA PRO A 117 4.27 8.22 -4.21
C PRO A 117 5.40 8.97 -3.50
N GLN A 118 5.92 8.43 -2.40
CA GLN A 118 6.86 9.14 -1.54
C GLN A 118 8.20 9.41 -2.23
N THR A 119 8.84 10.50 -1.82
CA THR A 119 10.22 10.80 -2.21
C THR A 119 11.21 9.79 -1.62
N ALA A 120 12.37 9.65 -2.26
CA ALA A 120 13.44 8.76 -1.79
C ALA A 120 13.83 8.93 -0.30
N PRO A 121 13.96 10.15 0.27
CA PRO A 121 14.21 10.31 1.71
C PRO A 121 13.13 9.67 2.60
N ASN A 122 11.86 9.80 2.23
CA ASN A 122 10.74 9.22 2.98
C ASN A 122 10.64 7.71 2.78
N SER A 123 10.94 7.21 1.58
CA SER A 123 11.05 5.77 1.32
C SER A 123 12.20 5.14 2.12
N ARG A 124 13.38 5.79 2.22
CA ARG A 124 14.45 5.35 3.14
C ARG A 124 14.01 5.34 4.61
N LYS A 125 13.17 6.31 5.00
CA LYS A 125 12.60 6.34 6.35
C LYS A 125 11.66 5.15 6.58
N SER A 126 10.81 4.79 5.61
CA SER A 126 9.98 3.58 5.67
C SER A 126 10.82 2.32 5.87
N VAL A 127 11.89 2.15 5.09
CA VAL A 127 12.81 1.01 5.21
C VAL A 127 13.42 0.92 6.61
N ARG A 128 14.01 2.01 7.11
CA ARG A 128 14.68 2.01 8.42
C ARG A 128 13.71 1.83 9.60
N GLN A 129 12.56 2.51 9.58
CA GLN A 129 11.62 2.49 10.71
C GLN A 129 10.90 1.15 10.85
N ASN A 130 10.73 0.42 9.75
CA ASN A 130 10.01 -0.85 9.74
C ASN A 130 10.92 -2.06 9.54
N ALA A 131 12.26 -1.87 9.45
CA ALA A 131 13.26 -2.91 9.22
C ALA A 131 12.93 -3.81 8.02
N LEU A 132 12.70 -3.16 6.86
CA LEU A 132 12.23 -3.83 5.65
C LEU A 132 13.40 -4.37 4.82
N ASP A 133 13.30 -5.64 4.42
CA ASP A 133 14.28 -6.31 3.55
C ASP A 133 13.81 -6.41 2.09
N PHE A 134 12.56 -6.05 1.81
CA PHE A 134 12.00 -5.99 0.47
C PHE A 134 12.05 -4.57 -0.13
N PRO A 135 12.11 -4.42 -1.47
CA PRO A 135 12.18 -3.11 -2.12
C PRO A 135 10.98 -2.21 -1.83
N ILE A 136 11.29 -0.94 -1.55
CA ILE A 136 10.31 0.16 -1.43
C ILE A 136 10.49 1.10 -2.60
N LEU A 137 9.54 1.10 -3.53
CA LEU A 137 9.63 1.83 -4.78
C LEU A 137 8.86 3.15 -4.70
N SER A 138 9.42 4.17 -5.35
CA SER A 138 8.79 5.49 -5.47
C SER A 138 8.01 5.55 -6.78
N ASP A 139 6.72 5.90 -6.71
CA ASP A 139 5.80 6.09 -7.85
C ASP A 139 5.36 7.56 -7.94
N PRO A 140 6.21 8.47 -8.45
CA PRO A 140 5.88 9.89 -8.54
C PRO A 140 4.54 10.11 -9.24
N ARG A 141 3.71 11.00 -8.68
CA ARG A 141 2.35 11.32 -9.17
C ARG A 141 1.35 10.15 -9.16
N ASN A 142 1.70 9.03 -8.51
CA ASN A 142 0.88 7.82 -8.47
C ASN A 142 0.56 7.30 -9.89
N ASP A 143 1.50 7.38 -10.84
CA ASP A 143 1.26 7.01 -12.24
C ASP A 143 1.05 5.49 -12.38
N VAL A 144 1.85 4.67 -11.67
CA VAL A 144 1.64 3.21 -11.62
C VAL A 144 0.37 2.89 -10.85
N ALA A 145 0.14 3.51 -9.69
CA ALA A 145 -1.10 3.30 -8.94
C ALA A 145 -2.35 3.67 -9.77
N ALA A 146 -2.28 4.70 -10.62
CA ALA A 146 -3.36 5.05 -11.54
C ALA A 146 -3.59 3.96 -12.60
N ALA A 147 -2.54 3.33 -13.13
CA ALA A 147 -2.65 2.22 -14.07
C ALA A 147 -3.30 0.97 -13.45
N PHE A 148 -3.21 0.80 -12.13
CA PHE A 148 -3.94 -0.23 -11.38
C PHE A 148 -5.35 0.21 -10.94
N GLY A 149 -5.78 1.43 -11.27
CA GLY A 149 -7.08 1.99 -10.88
C GLY A 149 -7.18 2.42 -9.41
N LEU A 150 -6.04 2.67 -8.75
CA LEU A 150 -5.97 2.92 -7.30
C LEU A 150 -5.91 4.40 -6.94
N ARG A 151 -5.49 5.27 -7.86
CA ARG A 151 -5.27 6.69 -7.58
C ARG A 151 -6.59 7.43 -7.34
N PHE A 152 -6.68 8.14 -6.23
CA PHE A 152 -7.76 9.09 -5.95
C PHE A 152 -7.19 10.44 -5.50
N GLU A 153 -7.97 11.49 -5.72
CA GLU A 153 -7.65 12.85 -5.28
C GLU A 153 -8.29 13.11 -3.92
N LEU A 154 -7.55 13.75 -3.01
CA LEU A 154 -8.09 14.12 -1.71
C LEU A 154 -9.02 15.33 -1.87
N PRO A 155 -10.21 15.33 -1.26
CA PRO A 155 -11.06 16.51 -1.29
C PRO A 155 -10.42 17.67 -0.50
N ASP A 156 -10.66 18.91 -0.91
CA ASP A 156 -10.03 20.12 -0.35
C ASP A 156 -10.09 20.19 1.18
N TYR A 157 -11.22 19.83 1.78
CA TYR A 157 -11.38 19.86 3.23
C TYR A 157 -10.45 18.87 3.95
N LEU A 158 -10.12 17.74 3.31
CA LEU A 158 -9.18 16.76 3.84
C LEU A 158 -7.73 17.22 3.63
N VAL A 159 -7.45 17.89 2.51
CA VAL A 159 -6.16 18.55 2.26
C VAL A 159 -5.85 19.56 3.36
N GLU A 160 -6.79 20.45 3.67
CA GLU A 160 -6.62 21.44 4.74
C GLU A 160 -6.44 20.79 6.11
N LEU A 161 -7.17 19.72 6.40
CA LEU A 161 -6.95 18.94 7.62
C LEU A 161 -5.53 18.37 7.68
N TYR A 162 -5.02 17.79 6.60
CA TYR A 162 -3.69 17.16 6.57
C TYR A 162 -2.58 18.19 6.75
N LYS A 163 -2.71 19.38 6.13
CA LYS A 163 -1.82 20.52 6.40
C LYS A 163 -1.83 20.89 7.89
N GLY A 164 -3.01 20.97 8.51
CA GLY A 164 -3.16 21.25 9.94
C GLY A 164 -2.51 20.20 10.85
N LEU A 165 -2.52 18.93 10.44
CA LEU A 165 -1.84 17.82 11.13
C LEU A 165 -0.33 17.71 10.80
N LYS A 166 0.23 18.67 10.05
CA LYS A 166 1.63 18.64 9.55
C LYS A 166 1.95 17.44 8.64
N ASN A 167 0.91 16.83 8.06
CA ASN A 167 1.03 15.80 7.03
C ASN A 167 0.97 16.45 5.65
N ASP A 168 1.98 17.26 5.31
CA ASP A 168 2.07 17.89 3.98
C ASP A 168 2.45 16.85 2.92
N LEU A 169 1.45 16.32 2.23
CA LEU A 169 1.65 15.30 1.20
C LEU A 169 2.50 15.81 0.03
N SER A 170 2.45 17.12 -0.25
CA SER A 170 3.28 17.69 -1.32
C SER A 170 4.76 17.57 -0.99
N ALA A 171 5.13 17.80 0.28
CA ALA A 171 6.48 17.58 0.76
C ALA A 171 6.85 16.09 0.87
N PHE A 172 5.91 15.23 1.30
CA PHE A 172 6.16 13.79 1.41
C PHE A 172 6.42 13.14 0.05
N ASN A 173 5.67 13.56 -0.97
CA ASN A 173 5.62 12.93 -2.30
C ASN A 173 6.40 13.72 -3.36
N GLY A 174 6.79 14.96 -3.08
CA GLY A 174 7.48 15.83 -4.06
C GLY A 174 6.57 16.25 -5.22
N ASP A 175 5.26 16.27 -5.00
CA ASP A 175 4.24 16.49 -6.03
C ASP A 175 3.01 17.19 -5.43
N PRO A 176 2.49 18.27 -6.06
CA PRO A 176 1.39 19.06 -5.51
C PRO A 176 -0.01 18.53 -5.85
N SER A 177 -0.16 17.33 -6.44
CA SER A 177 -1.47 16.84 -6.91
C SER A 177 -2.44 16.43 -5.80
N TRP A 178 -1.96 16.28 -4.55
CA TRP A 178 -2.76 15.78 -3.42
C TRP A 178 -3.50 14.48 -3.74
N THR A 179 -2.85 13.60 -4.52
CA THR A 179 -3.36 12.26 -4.80
C THR A 179 -2.70 11.21 -3.91
N LEU A 180 -3.44 10.14 -3.61
CA LEU A 180 -2.93 8.96 -2.92
C LEU A 180 -3.41 7.69 -3.62
N PRO A 181 -2.68 6.56 -3.47
CA PRO A 181 -3.21 5.27 -3.85
C PRO A 181 -4.20 4.79 -2.77
N MET A 182 -5.32 4.21 -3.19
CA MET A 182 -6.07 3.29 -2.33
C MET A 182 -5.13 2.15 -1.93
N PRO A 183 -5.06 1.79 -0.64
CA PRO A 183 -4.32 0.62 -0.20
C PRO A 183 -4.75 -0.62 -0.96
N ALA A 184 -3.76 -1.36 -1.46
CA ALA A 184 -4.03 -2.53 -2.27
C ALA A 184 -2.88 -3.54 -2.21
N ARG A 185 -3.21 -4.81 -2.43
CA ARG A 185 -2.25 -5.91 -2.57
C ARG A 185 -2.61 -6.79 -3.76
N PHE A 186 -1.59 -7.17 -4.52
CA PHE A 186 -1.72 -8.03 -5.68
C PHE A 186 -0.74 -9.19 -5.59
N VAL A 187 -1.17 -10.38 -6.00
CA VAL A 187 -0.28 -11.49 -6.36
C VAL A 187 -0.33 -11.64 -7.87
N ILE A 188 0.80 -11.49 -8.53
CA ILE A 188 0.96 -11.51 -9.97
C ILE A 188 1.79 -12.74 -10.36
N GLU A 189 1.28 -13.54 -11.28
CA GLU A 189 1.98 -14.68 -11.84
C GLU A 189 3.03 -14.26 -12.88
N GLN A 190 3.99 -15.15 -13.19
CA GLN A 190 5.09 -14.89 -14.12
C GLN A 190 4.64 -14.43 -15.51
N ASP A 191 3.45 -14.85 -15.95
CA ASP A 191 2.86 -14.43 -17.24
C ASP A 191 2.17 -13.04 -17.16
N GLY A 192 2.20 -12.39 -16.00
CA GLY A 192 1.58 -11.10 -15.70
C GLY A 192 0.11 -11.18 -15.28
N THR A 193 -0.48 -12.36 -15.14
CA THR A 193 -1.87 -12.51 -14.65
C THR A 193 -1.96 -12.23 -13.16
N ILE A 194 -2.94 -11.42 -12.75
CA ILE A 194 -3.25 -11.19 -11.33
C ILE A 194 -4.01 -12.41 -10.80
N LEU A 195 -3.44 -13.14 -9.85
CA LEU A 195 -4.08 -14.28 -9.19
C LEU A 195 -4.87 -13.88 -7.94
N TYR A 196 -4.46 -12.78 -7.30
CA TYR A 196 -5.11 -12.20 -6.14
C TYR A 196 -5.08 -10.69 -6.27
N ALA A 197 -6.21 -10.06 -5.96
CA ALA A 197 -6.35 -8.62 -5.88
C ALA A 197 -7.17 -8.26 -4.64
N GLU A 198 -6.66 -7.32 -3.87
CA GLU A 198 -7.35 -6.72 -2.75
C GLU A 198 -7.16 -5.22 -2.82
N VAL A 199 -8.25 -4.46 -2.78
CA VAL A 199 -8.25 -3.01 -2.85
C VAL A 199 -9.22 -2.50 -1.79
N ASN A 200 -8.76 -1.62 -0.90
CA ASN A 200 -9.57 -1.16 0.21
C ASN A 200 -9.59 0.37 0.32
N PRO A 201 -10.71 1.03 -0.01
CA PRO A 201 -10.85 2.48 0.16
C PRO A 201 -10.83 2.91 1.64
N ASP A 202 -11.18 2.01 2.58
CA ASP A 202 -10.95 2.25 4.00
C ASP A 202 -9.49 1.95 4.36
N TYR A 203 -8.70 3.01 4.46
CA TYR A 203 -7.28 2.88 4.78
C TYR A 203 -6.99 2.32 6.19
N THR A 204 -8.01 2.12 7.03
CA THR A 204 -7.89 1.51 8.38
C THR A 204 -8.11 0.00 8.38
N ARG A 205 -8.49 -0.58 7.24
CA ARG A 205 -8.75 -2.01 7.07
C ARG A 205 -7.64 -2.64 6.23
N ARG A 206 -6.99 -3.67 6.77
CA ARG A 206 -5.93 -4.45 6.10
C ARG A 206 -6.15 -5.93 6.38
N PRO A 207 -6.46 -6.75 5.37
CA PRO A 207 -6.49 -8.18 5.51
C PRO A 207 -5.10 -8.74 5.80
N GLU A 208 -5.04 -10.00 6.21
CA GLU A 208 -3.79 -10.59 6.69
C GLU A 208 -2.87 -10.90 5.49
N PRO A 209 -1.53 -10.84 5.64
CA PRO A 209 -0.60 -11.32 4.60
C PRO A 209 -0.87 -12.77 4.16
N GLU A 210 -1.36 -13.60 5.07
CA GLU A 210 -1.66 -15.01 4.87
C GLU A 210 -2.80 -15.25 3.86
N ASP A 211 -3.67 -14.26 3.64
CA ASP A 211 -4.76 -14.34 2.66
C ASP A 211 -4.23 -14.49 1.22
N MET A 212 -2.98 -14.10 0.97
CA MET A 212 -2.30 -14.26 -0.34
C MET A 212 -1.72 -15.67 -0.55
N LEU A 213 -1.56 -16.47 0.51
CA LEU A 213 -0.89 -17.77 0.42
C LEU A 213 -1.55 -18.77 -0.56
N PRO A 214 -2.89 -18.86 -0.67
CA PRO A 214 -3.52 -19.73 -1.67
C PRO A 214 -3.09 -19.38 -3.10
N ALA A 215 -3.07 -18.09 -3.45
CA ALA A 215 -2.65 -17.62 -4.77
C ALA A 215 -1.16 -17.88 -5.01
N LEU A 216 -0.30 -17.62 -4.01
CA LEU A 216 1.13 -17.89 -4.09
C LEU A 216 1.44 -19.39 -4.27
N ARG A 217 0.74 -20.26 -3.55
CA ARG A 217 0.85 -21.72 -3.72
C ARG A 217 0.38 -22.18 -5.10
N SER A 218 -0.65 -21.54 -5.67
CA SER A 218 -1.09 -21.82 -7.04
C SER A 218 0.01 -21.47 -8.04
N ALA A 219 0.56 -20.26 -7.95
CA ALA A 219 1.62 -19.78 -8.83
C ALA A 219 2.90 -20.65 -8.73
N SER A 220 3.30 -21.01 -7.50
CA SER A 220 4.45 -21.87 -7.25
C SER A 220 4.31 -23.26 -7.91
N ARG A 221 3.10 -23.84 -7.92
CA ARG A 221 2.84 -25.12 -8.61
C ARG A 221 2.89 -24.98 -10.12
N MET A 222 2.41 -23.87 -10.66
CA MET A 222 2.43 -23.60 -12.11
C MET A 222 3.86 -23.41 -12.63
N ALA A 223 4.74 -22.79 -11.83
CA ALA A 223 6.16 -22.67 -12.17
C ALA A 223 6.92 -24.01 -12.13
N ALA A 224 6.42 -25.00 -11.39
CA ALA A 224 7.04 -26.32 -11.26
C ALA A 224 6.53 -27.36 -12.28
N ALA A 225 5.52 -27.02 -13.08
CA ALA A 225 4.90 -27.88 -14.08
C ALA A 225 5.50 -27.66 -15.47
#